data_AF-A0A2S9G1F5-F1
#
_entry.id   AF-A0A2S9G1F5-F1
#
_cell.length_a   1.000
_cell.length_b   1.000
_cell.length_c   1.000
_cell.angle_alpha   90.00
_cell.angle_beta   90.00
_cell.angle_gamma   90.00
#
_symmetry.space_group_name_H-M   'P 1'
#
loop_
_entity.id
_entity.type
_entity.pdbx_description
1 polymer ?
#
loop_
_entity_poly.entity_id
_entity_poly.type
_entity_poly.pdbx_seq_one_letter_code
_entity_poly.pdbx_strand_id
1 'polypeptide(L)'
;GYAVGAMGQEPKDPDLMAMPDPDSFTPIPFIKEGLAIVHCDPHVNGQPWPYAPRVILRSLIERCADAGFEPWVGAEIEYFLLSR
;
A
#
# COMPACT_ATOMS: atom_id res chain seq x y z
N GLY A 1 -17.70 1.14 -14.06
CA GLY A 1 -17.36 -0.24 -13.65
C GLY A 1 -17.55 -0.32 -12.15
N TYR A 2 -18.09 -1.41 -11.60
CA TYR A 2 -18.10 -1.62 -10.14
C TYR A 2 -16.78 -2.29 -9.77
N ALA A 3 -15.67 -1.54 -9.76
CA ALA A 3 -14.34 -2.17 -9.78
C ALA A 3 -13.67 -2.26 -8.40
N VAL A 4 -14.00 -1.41 -7.42
CA VAL A 4 -13.31 -1.43 -6.12
C VAL A 4 -14.26 -1.13 -4.94
N GLY A 5 -15.17 -2.06 -4.68
CA GLY A 5 -16.04 -2.01 -3.49
C GLY A 5 -15.21 -1.97 -2.20
N ALA A 6 -15.66 -1.18 -1.21
CA ALA A 6 -14.97 -0.84 0.05
C ALA A 6 -13.83 0.20 -0.03
N MET A 7 -13.49 0.73 -1.21
CA MET A 7 -12.47 1.79 -1.37
C MET A 7 -13.05 3.20 -1.47
N GLY A 8 -14.35 3.37 -1.19
CA GLY A 8 -15.05 4.66 -1.23
C GLY A 8 -15.40 5.16 -2.64
N GLN A 9 -15.29 4.30 -3.67
CA GLN A 9 -15.69 4.61 -5.04
C GLN A 9 -17.10 4.08 -5.36
N GLU A 10 -17.86 4.89 -6.10
CA GLU A 10 -19.13 4.53 -6.71
C GLU A 10 -18.93 4.01 -8.15
N PRO A 11 -19.92 3.31 -8.75
CA PRO A 11 -19.76 2.72 -10.08
C PRO A 11 -19.48 3.70 -11.23
N LYS A 12 -19.82 4.98 -10.99
CA LYS A 12 -19.62 6.12 -11.89
C LYS A 12 -18.25 6.77 -11.74
N ASP A 13 -17.53 6.46 -10.67
CA ASP A 13 -16.26 7.11 -10.39
C ASP A 13 -15.18 6.56 -11.34
N PRO A 14 -14.13 7.36 -11.62
CA PRO A 14 -13.07 6.92 -12.51
C PRO A 14 -12.30 5.71 -11.96
N ASP A 15 -11.71 4.93 -12.86
CA ASP A 15 -10.98 3.72 -12.52
C ASP A 15 -9.78 4.01 -11.59
N LEU A 16 -9.53 3.08 -10.69
CA LEU A 16 -8.38 3.06 -9.80
C LEU A 16 -7.24 2.25 -10.43
N MET A 17 -6.06 2.84 -10.52
CA MET A 17 -4.85 2.24 -11.06
C MET A 17 -3.88 1.92 -9.93
N ALA A 18 -3.40 0.67 -9.87
CA ALA A 18 -2.35 0.29 -8.93
C ALA A 18 -0.98 0.64 -9.55
N MET A 19 -0.34 1.70 -9.05
CA MET A 19 0.97 2.12 -9.54
C MET A 19 2.08 1.39 -8.77
N PRO A 20 2.92 0.56 -9.41
CA PRO A 20 3.92 -0.24 -8.71
C PRO A 20 5.07 0.63 -8.18
N ASP A 21 5.55 0.31 -6.98
CA ASP A 21 6.78 0.85 -6.43
C ASP A 21 7.94 -0.15 -6.64
N PRO A 22 8.88 0.11 -7.56
CA PRO A 22 9.98 -0.81 -7.86
C PRO A 22 10.87 -1.12 -6.65
N ASP A 23 11.01 -0.19 -5.71
CA ASP A 23 11.87 -0.36 -4.52
C ASP A 23 11.30 -1.40 -3.55
N SER A 24 10.02 -1.74 -3.71
CA SER A 24 9.32 -2.72 -2.88
C SER A 24 9.38 -4.17 -3.40
N PHE A 25 10.10 -4.40 -4.50
CA PHE A 25 10.22 -5.72 -5.12
C PHE A 25 10.80 -6.76 -4.16
N THR A 26 10.01 -7.79 -3.84
CA THR A 26 10.36 -8.81 -2.85
C THR A 26 10.10 -10.23 -3.41
N PRO A 27 11.15 -10.99 -3.77
CA PRO A 27 11.00 -12.39 -4.18
C PRO A 27 10.40 -13.28 -3.08
N ILE A 28 9.49 -14.18 -3.45
CA ILE A 28 8.84 -15.14 -2.54
C ILE A 28 8.99 -16.61 -3.02
N PRO A 29 10.23 -17.11 -3.16
CA PRO A 29 10.49 -18.45 -3.71
C PRO A 29 9.90 -19.58 -2.86
N PHE A 30 9.71 -19.35 -1.55
CA PHE A 30 9.07 -20.29 -0.63
C PHE A 30 7.59 -20.57 -0.97
N ILE A 31 6.95 -19.72 -1.79
CA ILE A 31 5.62 -19.98 -2.36
C ILE A 31 5.74 -20.60 -3.74
N LYS A 32 6.54 -19.99 -4.62
CA LYS A 32 6.77 -20.46 -5.99
C LYS A 32 8.05 -19.84 -6.56
N GLU A 33 8.88 -20.65 -7.21
CA GLU A 33 10.07 -20.18 -7.91
C GLU A 33 9.72 -19.12 -8.96
N GLY A 34 10.46 -18.01 -8.98
CA GLY A 34 10.23 -16.89 -9.90
C GLY A 34 9.04 -15.97 -9.56
N LEU A 35 8.37 -16.17 -8.42
CA LEU A 35 7.31 -15.27 -7.95
C LEU A 35 7.86 -14.16 -7.05
N ALA A 36 7.32 -12.95 -7.18
CA ALA A 36 7.66 -11.80 -6.35
C ALA A 36 6.41 -10.98 -5.99
N ILE A 37 6.50 -10.26 -4.87
CA ILE A 37 5.53 -9.25 -4.44
C ILE A 37 6.07 -7.87 -4.81
N VAL A 38 5.19 -7.00 -5.29
CA VAL A 38 5.46 -5.56 -5.46
C VAL A 38 4.29 -4.82 -4.81
N HIS A 39 4.61 -3.89 -3.92
CA HIS A 39 3.61 -3.02 -3.30
C HIS A 39 3.27 -1.88 -4.26
N CYS A 40 1.98 -1.56 -4.38
CA CYS A 40 1.48 -0.52 -5.28
C CYS A 40 0.78 0.60 -4.52
N ASP A 41 0.86 1.82 -5.05
CA ASP A 41 0.10 2.98 -4.60
C ASP A 41 -1.11 3.22 -5.53
N PRO A 42 -2.35 3.19 -5.00
CA PRO A 42 -3.54 3.48 -5.79
C PRO A 42 -3.56 4.90 -6.34
N HIS A 43 -3.96 5.06 -7.60
CA HIS A 43 -4.14 6.33 -8.29
C HIS A 43 -5.50 6.43 -8.97
N VAL A 44 -6.07 7.63 -9.03
CA VAL A 44 -7.29 7.95 -9.80
C VAL A 44 -6.98 9.17 -10.64
N ASN A 45 -7.25 9.11 -11.95
CA ASN A 45 -6.91 10.18 -12.90
C ASN A 45 -5.44 10.65 -12.81
N GLY A 46 -4.52 9.70 -12.59
CA GLY A 46 -3.08 9.97 -12.47
C GLY A 46 -2.65 10.63 -11.16
N GLN A 47 -3.55 10.81 -10.20
CA GLN A 47 -3.24 11.36 -8.87
C GLN A 47 -3.31 10.26 -7.79
N PRO A 48 -2.44 10.30 -6.76
CA PRO A 48 -2.52 9.35 -5.65
C PRO A 48 -3.90 9.37 -4.98
N TRP A 49 -4.46 8.20 -4.69
CA TRP A 49 -5.74 8.08 -4.02
C TRP A 49 -5.59 8.39 -2.53
N PRO A 50 -6.21 9.47 -2.00
CA PRO A 50 -5.88 9.99 -0.68
C PRO A 50 -6.35 9.09 0.47
N TYR A 51 -7.25 8.13 0.21
CA TYR A 51 -7.75 7.20 1.23
C TYR A 51 -6.95 5.90 1.31
N ALA A 52 -5.92 5.73 0.47
CA ALA A 52 -5.06 4.56 0.54
C ALA A 52 -4.09 4.68 1.75
N PRO A 53 -4.01 3.68 2.65
CA PRO A 53 -3.17 3.76 3.85
C PRO A 53 -1.70 4.08 3.57
N ARG A 54 -1.13 3.54 2.48
CA ARG A 54 0.26 3.80 2.10
C ARG A 54 0.49 5.25 1.63
N VAL A 55 -0.49 5.82 0.92
CA VAL A 55 -0.47 7.25 0.51
C VAL A 55 -0.57 8.16 1.74
N ILE A 56 -1.43 7.82 2.70
CA ILE A 56 -1.57 8.54 3.97
C ILE A 56 -0.26 8.50 4.77
N LEU A 57 0.35 7.32 4.90
CA LEU A 57 1.63 7.17 5.61
C LEU A 57 2.75 7.98 4.95
N ARG A 58 2.84 7.96 3.62
CA ARG A 58 3.84 8.75 2.87
C ARG A 58 3.67 10.24 3.14
N SER A 59 2.44 10.75 3.08
CA SER A 59 2.14 12.15 3.39
C SER A 59 2.48 12.51 4.84
N LEU A 60 2.28 11.60 5.81
CA LEU A 60 2.69 11.83 7.19
C LEU A 60 4.21 11.93 7.33
N ILE A 61 4.96 11.03 6.67
CA ILE A 61 6.43 11.04 6.71
C ILE A 61 6.98 12.34 6.12
N GLU A 62 6.44 12.79 4.97
CA GLU A 62 6.79 14.07 4.35
C GLU A 62 6.55 15.25 5.31
N ARG A 63 5.37 15.29 5.96
CA ARG A 63 5.03 16.33 6.95
C ARG A 63 5.95 16.31 8.17
N CYS A 64 6.42 15.14 8.61
CA CYS A 64 7.41 15.04 9.67
C CYS A 64 8.75 15.62 9.23
N ALA A 65 9.20 15.29 8.01
CA ALA A 65 10.43 15.82 7.44
C ALA A 65 10.39 17.35 7.30
N ASP A 66 9.28 17.91 6.81
CA ASP A 66 9.06 19.36 6.71
C ASP A 66 9.13 20.07 8.08
N ALA A 67 8.75 19.36 9.14
CA ALA A 67 8.84 19.84 10.52
C ALA A 67 10.22 19.58 11.17
N GLY A 68 11.19 19.02 10.44
CA GLY A 68 12.54 18.73 10.93
C GLY A 68 12.67 17.42 11.72
N PHE A 69 11.72 16.48 11.57
CA PHE A 69 11.71 15.19 12.25
C PHE A 69 11.89 14.02 11.28
N GLU A 70 12.49 12.95 11.77
CA GLU A 70 12.56 11.65 11.09
C GLU A 70 11.82 10.61 11.95
N PRO A 71 10.62 10.15 11.54
CA PRO A 71 9.83 9.23 12.34
C PRO A 71 10.36 7.79 12.24
N TRP A 72 10.52 7.13 13.39
CA TRP A 72 10.92 5.71 13.49
C TRP A 72 9.78 4.90 14.11
N VAL A 73 9.49 3.72 13.58
CA VAL A 73 8.47 2.81 14.10
C VAL A 73 9.03 1.39 14.26
N GLY A 74 8.67 0.75 15.37
CA GLY A 74 8.88 -0.68 15.60
C GLY A 74 7.54 -1.35 15.85
N ALA A 75 7.36 -2.55 15.31
CA ALA A 75 6.15 -3.36 15.53
C ALA A 75 6.58 -4.76 15.98
N GLU A 76 6.00 -5.21 17.09
CA GLU A 76 6.15 -6.58 17.58
C GLU A 76 4.93 -7.37 17.13
N ILE A 77 5.14 -8.31 16.20
CA ILE A 77 4.05 -9.09 15.61
C ILE A 77 3.94 -10.42 16.34
N GLU A 78 3.12 -10.45 17.38
CA GLU A 78 2.78 -11.66 18.11
C GLU A 78 1.80 -12.52 17.31
N TYR A 79 2.01 -13.84 17.28
CA TYR A 79 1.13 -14.79 16.60
C TYR A 79 1.06 -16.14 17.34
N PHE A 80 -0.04 -16.86 17.15
CA PHE A 80 -0.23 -18.22 17.66
C PHE A 80 -0.27 -19.21 16.51
N LEU A 81 0.38 -20.37 16.68
CA LEU A 81 0.22 -21.52 15.79
C LEU A 81 -0.77 -22.50 16.43
N LEU A 82 -1.91 -22.73 15.78
CA LEU A 82 -3.00 -23.56 16.30
C LEU A 82 -3.12 -24.87 15.50
N SER A 83 -3.47 -25.97 16.18
CA SER A 83 -3.99 -27.16 15.51
C SER A 83 -5.46 -26.93 15.13
N ARG A 84 -5.88 -27.48 13.99
CA ARG A 84 -7.28 -27.44 13.56
C ARG A 84 -8.16 -28.35 14.42
#